data_AF-A0A0K2TNN7-F1
#
_entry.id   AF-A0A0K2TNN7-F1
#
_cell.length_a   1.000
_cell.length_b   1.000
_cell.length_c   1.000
_cell.angle_alpha   90.00
_cell.angle_beta   90.00
_cell.angle_gamma   90.00
#
_symmetry.space_group_name_H-M   'P 1'
#
loop_
_entity.id
_entity.type
_entity.pdbx_description
1 polymer ?
#
loop_
_entity_poly.entity_id
_entity_poly.type
_entity_poly.pdbx_seq_one_letter_code
_entity_poly.pdbx_strand_id
1 'polypeptide(L)'
;LGHLLKMVTFQQMQEEADIFSSKVNYESFKVSKLCGIILGVIAFIVFVVITALSVELSKYTGAKNLKNFTRYNSNSCPSLTGEFLLSTVEAGYSFEDYILDIFCRSGYTAFPKSIKCMRSGNFLVWSHLPVCLPISVNISNYKSITCRGNRFYTNCEMICQSGHVPFEPHPYNCSTSPCSRYIPKNENICYFCDDKCEDFHIYNKIASPKNILKELKCPENCTKVLIESNDLGLIGNSWSFGIYHFVGTHHGHPLFQNKVHNMYLHYSYIDEWIVGSELNSSSSTLQMRSKDSSSLLCPEDINSDNVEKLFLDITSDTDQGWKTDPDISVKCLKNYERKSNCPCFVYNVYYETSKNESIPSNVKSYLLNYTLNEKKGKDLDIISDLFENPIRRYNLYSPHVNQHVWILTYEFYDLYAFGVAKKDVDICPDDTRLEWRWYNTTENNLNIFVNDDKLKVKCIDPK
;
A
#
# COMPACT_ATOMS: atom_id res chain seq x y z
N LEU A 1 -40.63 -23.51 -13.63
CA LEU A 1 -39.67 -23.28 -12.53
C LEU A 1 -38.31 -23.00 -13.15
N GLY A 2 -37.67 -21.88 -12.80
CA GLY A 2 -36.29 -21.58 -13.21
C GLY A 2 -36.10 -20.21 -13.86
N HIS A 3 -36.38 -19.13 -13.12
CA HIS A 3 -35.89 -17.80 -13.47
C HIS A 3 -34.42 -17.66 -13.03
N LEU A 4 -33.57 -17.27 -14.01
CA LEU A 4 -32.45 -16.32 -13.98
C LEU A 4 -31.76 -15.96 -12.65
N LEU A 5 -30.43 -16.03 -12.67
CA LEU A 5 -29.55 -15.00 -12.07
C LEU A 5 -28.46 -14.66 -13.09
N LYS A 6 -28.60 -13.50 -13.73
CA LYS A 6 -27.56 -12.84 -14.54
C LYS A 6 -26.75 -11.98 -13.58
N MET A 7 -25.44 -12.24 -13.46
CA MET A 7 -24.52 -11.33 -12.75
C MET A 7 -24.36 -10.06 -13.58
N VAL A 8 -24.70 -8.91 -12.98
CA VAL A 8 -24.47 -7.58 -13.52
C VAL A 8 -23.18 -7.06 -12.90
N THR A 9 -22.22 -6.65 -13.71
CA THR A 9 -20.94 -6.08 -13.28
C THR A 9 -21.10 -4.65 -12.80
N PHE A 10 -20.29 -4.24 -11.82
CA PHE A 10 -20.35 -2.95 -11.12
C PHE A 10 -20.30 -1.73 -12.06
N GLN A 11 -19.63 -1.85 -13.22
CA GLN A 11 -19.60 -0.81 -14.25
C GLN A 11 -20.98 -0.54 -14.87
N GLN A 12 -21.82 -1.55 -15.01
CA GLN A 12 -23.16 -1.41 -15.61
C GLN A 12 -24.13 -0.71 -14.65
N MET A 13 -23.95 -0.88 -13.33
CA MET A 13 -24.72 -0.14 -12.32
C MET A 13 -24.33 1.34 -12.25
N GLN A 14 -23.08 1.67 -12.56
CA GLN A 14 -22.59 3.04 -12.55
C GLN A 14 -23.05 3.82 -13.79
N GLU A 15 -23.05 3.19 -14.97
CA GLU A 15 -23.66 3.79 -16.18
C GLU A 15 -25.17 3.99 -16.03
N GLU A 16 -25.90 3.04 -15.43
CA GLU A 16 -27.33 3.19 -15.18
C GLU A 16 -27.64 4.30 -14.14
N ALA A 17 -26.79 4.48 -13.13
CA ALA A 17 -26.93 5.54 -12.14
C ALA A 17 -26.67 6.95 -12.74
N ASP A 18 -25.68 7.09 -13.62
CA ASP A 18 -25.38 8.35 -14.29
C ASP A 18 -26.45 8.72 -15.34
N ILE A 19 -27.05 7.71 -16.00
CA ILE A 19 -28.21 7.90 -16.88
C ILE A 19 -29.47 8.29 -16.07
N PHE A 20 -29.63 7.77 -14.84
CA PHE A 20 -30.75 8.13 -13.97
C PHE A 20 -30.60 9.55 -13.40
N SER A 21 -29.39 9.92 -12.97
CA SER A 21 -29.04 11.25 -12.45
C SER A 21 -29.22 12.36 -13.49
N SER A 22 -28.85 12.08 -14.74
CA SER A 22 -29.01 13.03 -15.85
C SER A 22 -30.48 13.18 -16.31
N LYS A 23 -31.34 12.17 -16.10
CA LYS A 23 -32.78 12.26 -16.39
C LYS A 23 -33.59 12.98 -15.30
N VAL A 24 -33.18 12.89 -14.03
CA VAL A 24 -33.90 13.56 -12.93
C VAL A 24 -33.66 15.08 -12.91
N ASN A 25 -32.56 15.56 -13.49
CA ASN A 25 -32.25 17.00 -13.54
C ASN A 25 -32.97 17.80 -14.65
N TYR A 26 -33.79 17.16 -15.49
CA TYR A 26 -34.45 17.86 -16.61
C TYR A 26 -35.98 18.01 -16.51
N GLU A 27 -36.64 17.40 -15.53
CA GLU A 27 -38.09 17.56 -15.32
C GLU A 27 -38.48 17.66 -13.84
N SER A 28 -38.24 18.82 -13.21
CA SER A 28 -39.07 19.20 -12.05
C SER A 28 -39.05 20.72 -11.79
N PHE A 29 -39.60 21.50 -12.73
CA PHE A 29 -40.08 22.84 -12.43
C PHE A 29 -41.62 22.82 -12.43
N LYS A 30 -42.22 23.22 -11.30
CA LYS A 30 -43.66 23.42 -11.00
C LYS A 30 -44.44 22.28 -10.31
N VAL A 31 -44.02 21.88 -9.10
CA VAL A 31 -44.97 21.47 -8.04
C VAL A 31 -44.46 21.98 -6.68
N SER A 32 -44.44 23.31 -6.45
CA SER A 32 -43.71 23.90 -5.31
C SER A 32 -44.55 24.57 -4.20
N LYS A 33 -45.82 24.23 -4.00
CA LYS A 33 -46.54 24.71 -2.79
C LYS A 33 -47.42 23.69 -2.07
N LEU A 34 -48.03 22.72 -2.77
CA LEU A 34 -48.91 21.76 -2.09
C LEU A 34 -48.16 20.66 -1.30
N CYS A 35 -47.05 20.12 -1.82
CA CYS A 35 -46.28 19.07 -1.12
C CYS A 35 -45.64 19.57 0.19
N GLY A 36 -45.19 20.82 0.23
CA GLY A 36 -44.59 21.39 1.44
C GLY A 36 -45.60 21.53 2.61
N ILE A 37 -46.85 21.87 2.29
CA ILE A 37 -47.91 21.99 3.29
C ILE A 37 -48.31 20.61 3.82
N ILE A 38 -48.43 19.61 2.94
CA ILE A 38 -48.78 18.23 3.35
C ILE A 38 -47.68 17.64 4.23
N LEU A 39 -46.41 17.81 3.86
CA LEU A 39 -45.28 17.34 4.67
C LEU A 39 -45.20 18.06 6.02
N GLY A 40 -45.51 19.37 6.06
CA GLY A 40 -45.58 20.14 7.31
C GLY A 40 -46.68 19.66 8.26
N VAL A 41 -47.86 19.34 7.73
CA VAL A 41 -48.99 18.82 8.54
C VAL A 41 -48.69 17.43 9.08
N ILE A 42 -48.05 16.56 8.29
CA ILE A 42 -47.66 15.21 8.75
C ILE A 42 -46.62 15.30 9.87
N ALA A 43 -45.60 16.17 9.73
CA ALA A 43 -44.60 16.36 10.77
C ALA A 43 -45.20 16.90 12.08
N PHE A 44 -46.19 17.80 11.99
CA PHE A 44 -46.88 18.33 13.16
C PHE A 44 -47.72 17.26 13.89
N ILE A 45 -48.44 16.40 13.16
CA ILE A 45 -49.21 15.31 13.75
C ILE A 45 -48.29 14.32 14.48
N VAL A 46 -47.15 13.96 13.89
CA VAL A 46 -46.16 13.07 14.53
C VAL A 46 -45.63 13.69 15.82
N PHE A 47 -45.35 15.00 15.83
CA PHE A 47 -44.88 15.70 17.03
C PHE A 47 -45.92 15.69 18.17
N VAL A 48 -47.21 15.87 17.85
CA VAL A 48 -48.29 15.82 18.84
C VAL A 48 -48.48 14.40 19.41
N VAL A 49 -48.37 13.37 18.58
CA VAL A 49 -48.49 11.97 19.04
C VAL A 49 -47.33 11.57 19.96
N ILE A 50 -46.10 11.96 19.61
CA ILE A 50 -44.91 11.66 20.43
C ILE A 50 -44.99 12.38 21.78
N THR A 51 -45.42 13.64 21.81
CA THR A 51 -45.54 14.40 23.06
C THR A 51 -46.68 13.88 23.95
N ALA A 52 -47.80 13.42 23.38
CA ALA A 52 -48.87 12.79 24.14
C ALA A 52 -48.44 11.46 24.79
N LEU A 53 -47.74 10.59 24.05
CA LEU A 53 -47.21 9.32 24.58
C LEU A 53 -46.17 9.52 25.70
N SER A 54 -45.41 10.62 25.63
CA SER A 54 -44.40 10.97 26.63
C SER A 54 -45.02 11.36 27.98
N VAL A 55 -46.19 12.01 27.96
CA VAL A 55 -46.90 12.43 29.18
C VAL A 55 -47.57 11.23 29.87
N GLU A 56 -48.01 10.23 29.11
CA GLU A 56 -48.70 9.05 29.67
C GLU A 56 -47.73 8.02 30.28
N LEU A 57 -46.49 7.93 29.78
CA LEU A 57 -45.43 7.11 30.41
C LEU A 57 -44.98 7.64 31.79
N SER A 58 -45.13 8.95 32.06
CA SER A 58 -44.74 9.55 33.33
C SER A 58 -45.67 9.19 34.51
N LYS A 59 -46.86 8.63 34.24
CA LYS A 59 -47.85 8.23 35.26
C LYS A 59 -47.70 6.79 35.75
N TYR A 60 -46.79 5.99 35.20
CA TYR A 60 -46.65 4.56 35.48
C TYR A 60 -45.48 4.18 36.41
N THR A 61 -45.00 5.09 37.25
CA THR A 61 -44.01 4.80 38.30
C THR A 61 -44.59 4.99 39.71
N GLY A 62 -45.50 4.09 40.07
CA GLY A 62 -46.04 3.95 41.44
C GLY A 62 -45.73 2.56 41.98
N ALA A 63 -44.81 2.49 42.94
CA ALA A 63 -44.31 1.27 43.57
C ALA A 63 -45.39 0.37 44.21
N LYS A 64 -45.20 -0.96 44.10
CA LYS A 64 -45.56 -1.90 45.19
C LYS A 64 -44.90 -3.28 45.06
N ASN A 65 -44.37 -3.71 46.21
CA ASN A 65 -44.02 -5.07 46.64
C ASN A 65 -42.63 -5.63 46.30
N LEU A 66 -41.69 -5.33 47.21
CA LEU A 66 -40.57 -6.20 47.56
C LEU A 66 -41.06 -7.62 47.87
N LYS A 67 -40.49 -8.61 47.16
CA LYS A 67 -40.20 -9.94 47.74
C LYS A 67 -38.74 -10.26 47.46
N ASN A 68 -38.05 -10.60 48.55
CA ASN A 68 -36.64 -10.91 48.67
C ASN A 68 -36.09 -11.79 47.53
N PHE A 69 -35.06 -11.29 46.83
CA PHE A 69 -33.94 -12.11 46.39
C PHE A 69 -32.63 -11.35 46.65
N THR A 70 -31.98 -11.72 47.75
CA THR A 70 -30.58 -11.44 47.99
C THR A 70 -29.72 -12.41 47.17
N ARG A 71 -29.01 -11.89 46.17
CA ARG A 71 -27.64 -12.33 45.82
C ARG A 71 -26.87 -11.16 45.20
N TYR A 72 -25.98 -10.59 46.00
CA TYR A 72 -24.94 -9.62 45.61
C TYR A 72 -24.05 -10.19 44.49
N ASN A 73 -23.73 -9.42 43.44
CA ASN A 73 -22.66 -9.72 42.47
C ASN A 73 -22.24 -8.50 41.64
N SER A 74 -21.13 -7.85 42.00
CA SER A 74 -20.35 -7.02 41.08
C SER A 74 -18.88 -7.06 41.52
N ASN A 75 -18.09 -7.94 40.91
CA ASN A 75 -16.64 -7.97 41.10
C ASN A 75 -15.88 -7.66 39.78
N SER A 76 -16.43 -6.74 38.96
CA SER A 76 -15.80 -5.74 38.03
C SER A 76 -15.95 -5.82 36.48
N CYS A 77 -16.83 -5.08 35.78
CA CYS A 77 -16.33 -4.25 34.64
C CYS A 77 -17.14 -2.95 34.53
N PRO A 78 -16.60 -1.86 35.03
CA PRO A 78 -16.85 -0.51 34.52
C PRO A 78 -15.54 0.32 34.66
N SER A 79 -15.36 1.58 34.26
CA SER A 79 -15.92 2.36 33.17
C SER A 79 -14.75 2.71 32.25
N LEU A 80 -15.01 2.89 30.95
CA LEU A 80 -14.08 3.49 30.00
C LEU A 80 -14.40 4.98 29.88
N THR A 81 -13.42 5.89 29.85
CA THR A 81 -13.68 7.34 29.74
C THR A 81 -12.99 7.99 28.54
N GLY A 82 -13.82 8.32 27.55
CA GLY A 82 -13.77 9.49 26.68
C GLY A 82 -15.06 10.30 26.88
N GLU A 83 -15.28 11.40 26.16
CA GLU A 83 -16.38 12.38 26.40
C GLU A 83 -17.82 11.81 26.46
N PHE A 84 -18.07 10.53 26.13
CA PHE A 84 -19.42 9.94 26.07
C PHE A 84 -19.53 8.49 26.60
N LEU A 85 -19.03 8.19 27.80
CA LEU A 85 -19.25 6.88 28.42
C LEU A 85 -19.73 7.01 29.88
N LEU A 86 -21.04 7.18 30.02
CA LEU A 86 -21.77 7.02 31.28
C LEU A 86 -22.86 5.97 31.05
N SER A 87 -22.71 4.80 31.66
CA SER A 87 -23.83 3.85 31.83
C SER A 87 -24.01 3.56 33.32
N THR A 88 -25.16 3.95 33.87
CA THR A 88 -25.62 3.51 35.19
C THR A 88 -26.45 2.26 35.01
N VAL A 89 -26.08 1.15 35.66
CA VAL A 89 -26.92 -0.06 35.72
C VAL A 89 -27.65 -0.06 37.05
N GLU A 90 -28.94 -0.39 37.03
CA GLU A 90 -29.75 -0.50 38.25
C GLU A 90 -29.19 -1.56 39.20
N ALA A 91 -29.36 -1.33 40.51
CA ALA A 91 -28.89 -2.23 41.55
C ALA A 91 -29.54 -3.63 41.38
N GLY A 92 -28.72 -4.65 41.05
CA GLY A 92 -29.17 -6.04 40.94
C GLY A 92 -28.69 -6.80 39.70
N TYR A 93 -28.12 -6.12 38.69
CA TYR A 93 -27.65 -6.74 37.45
C TYR A 93 -26.12 -6.89 37.40
N SER A 94 -25.65 -8.00 36.83
CA SER A 94 -24.22 -8.27 36.55
C SER A 94 -23.81 -7.65 35.21
N PHE A 95 -22.60 -7.12 35.10
CA PHE A 95 -22.03 -6.62 33.83
C PHE A 95 -21.53 -7.74 32.91
N GLU A 96 -21.63 -8.99 33.33
CA GLU A 96 -21.26 -10.14 32.52
C GLU A 96 -22.05 -10.16 31.21
N ASP A 97 -21.34 -10.38 30.11
CA ASP A 97 -21.82 -10.35 28.73
C ASP A 97 -22.23 -8.98 28.17
N TYR A 98 -22.04 -7.88 28.91
CA TYR A 98 -22.31 -6.53 28.43
C TYR A 98 -21.38 -6.14 27.27
N ILE A 99 -21.93 -5.67 26.15
CA ILE A 99 -21.18 -5.28 24.94
C ILE A 99 -21.20 -3.76 24.79
N LEU A 100 -20.05 -3.17 24.47
CA LEU A 100 -19.86 -1.75 24.24
C LEU A 100 -19.24 -1.49 22.87
N ASP A 101 -19.91 -0.69 22.04
CA ASP A 101 -19.38 -0.18 20.77
C ASP A 101 -18.51 1.07 21.00
N ILE A 102 -17.37 1.14 20.31
CA ILE A 102 -16.35 2.17 20.53
C ILE A 102 -16.26 3.09 19.32
N PHE A 103 -16.27 4.40 19.59
CA PHE A 103 -16.13 5.45 18.59
C PHE A 103 -14.91 6.33 18.89
N CYS A 104 -14.21 6.74 17.84
CA CYS A 104 -13.04 7.62 17.92
C CYS A 104 -13.33 8.98 17.26
N ARG A 105 -12.55 10.00 17.63
CA ARG A 105 -12.61 11.33 16.98
C ARG A 105 -12.24 11.23 15.49
N SER A 106 -12.71 12.19 14.69
CA SER A 106 -12.42 12.28 13.27
C SER A 106 -10.91 12.17 12.98
N GLY A 107 -10.56 11.40 11.94
CA GLY A 107 -9.17 11.04 11.64
C GLY A 107 -8.66 9.80 12.38
N TYR A 108 -9.49 9.13 13.20
CA TYR A 108 -9.13 7.91 13.92
C TYR A 108 -10.23 6.83 13.82
N THR A 109 -9.86 5.56 13.87
CA THR A 109 -10.76 4.40 13.91
C THR A 109 -10.54 3.59 15.19
N ALA A 110 -11.63 3.11 15.78
CA ALA A 110 -11.56 2.31 17.01
C ALA A 110 -11.20 0.86 16.70
N PHE A 111 -10.33 0.28 17.53
CA PHE A 111 -10.05 -1.15 17.49
C PHE A 111 -9.99 -1.76 18.91
N PRO A 112 -10.69 -2.89 19.17
CA PRO A 112 -11.77 -3.41 18.34
C PRO A 112 -12.96 -2.44 18.31
N LYS A 113 -13.85 -2.58 17.30
CA LYS A 113 -15.06 -1.73 17.19
C LYS A 113 -16.05 -1.96 18.33
N SER A 114 -15.97 -3.12 18.98
CA SER A 114 -16.77 -3.46 20.15
C SER A 114 -15.99 -4.33 21.13
N ILE A 115 -16.30 -4.20 22.42
CA ILE A 115 -15.71 -5.00 23.50
C ILE A 115 -16.82 -5.59 24.36
N LYS A 116 -16.52 -6.68 25.08
CA LYS A 116 -17.49 -7.41 25.90
C LYS A 116 -16.95 -7.60 27.31
N CYS A 117 -17.74 -7.36 28.35
CA CYS A 117 -17.34 -7.69 29.73
C CYS A 117 -17.55 -9.20 29.96
N MET A 118 -16.51 -9.89 30.39
CA MET A 118 -16.46 -11.35 30.52
C MET A 118 -16.00 -11.75 31.92
N ARG A 119 -16.41 -12.92 32.40
CA ARG A 119 -15.95 -13.46 33.68
C ARG A 119 -14.62 -14.19 33.53
N SER A 120 -13.65 -13.82 34.36
CA SER A 120 -12.34 -14.45 34.47
C SER A 120 -12.07 -14.81 35.93
N GLY A 121 -12.26 -16.08 36.27
CA GLY A 121 -12.25 -16.56 37.65
C GLY A 121 -13.37 -15.92 38.49
N ASN A 122 -13.03 -15.34 39.63
CA ASN A 122 -13.99 -14.68 40.54
C ASN A 122 -14.25 -13.20 40.19
N PHE A 123 -13.64 -12.68 39.11
CA PHE A 123 -13.71 -11.29 38.71
C PHE A 123 -14.30 -11.17 37.30
N LEU A 124 -14.84 -9.98 37.00
CA LEU A 124 -15.23 -9.62 35.64
C LEU A 124 -14.06 -8.82 35.01
N VAL A 125 -13.87 -8.89 33.68
CA VAL A 125 -12.85 -8.15 32.91
C VAL A 125 -13.35 -7.83 31.49
N TRP A 126 -12.94 -6.70 30.91
CA TRP A 126 -13.22 -6.42 29.48
C TRP A 126 -12.45 -7.39 28.58
N SER A 127 -13.07 -7.83 27.48
CA SER A 127 -12.47 -8.75 26.52
C SER A 127 -11.22 -8.18 25.87
N HIS A 128 -11.18 -6.86 25.65
CA HIS A 128 -10.05 -6.12 25.09
C HIS A 128 -10.03 -4.69 25.66
N LEU A 129 -8.86 -4.03 25.61
CA LEU A 129 -8.76 -2.58 25.82
C LEU A 129 -8.90 -1.87 24.48
N PRO A 130 -9.90 -0.99 24.28
CA PRO A 130 -10.08 -0.31 23.02
C PRO A 130 -9.07 0.82 22.82
N VAL A 131 -8.56 0.96 21.58
CA VAL A 131 -7.61 2.01 21.20
C VAL A 131 -8.07 2.72 19.92
N CYS A 132 -7.83 4.02 19.84
CA CYS A 132 -8.05 4.80 18.62
C CYS A 132 -6.78 4.84 17.77
N LEU A 133 -6.85 4.29 16.57
CA LEU A 133 -5.78 4.29 15.57
C LEU A 133 -5.99 5.42 14.57
N PRO A 134 -4.97 6.18 14.14
CA PRO A 134 -5.15 7.17 13.09
C PRO A 134 -5.55 6.50 11.78
N ILE A 135 -6.54 7.06 11.07
CA ILE A 135 -6.97 6.59 9.74
C ILE A 135 -5.82 6.69 8.72
N SER A 136 -4.80 7.52 9.00
CA SER A 136 -3.70 7.85 8.09
C SER A 136 -2.38 7.13 8.37
N VAL A 137 -2.31 6.15 9.28
CA VAL A 137 -1.08 5.33 9.35
C VAL A 137 -1.18 4.25 8.28
N ASN A 138 -0.51 4.51 7.16
CA ASN A 138 -0.38 3.57 6.07
C ASN A 138 0.64 2.48 6.46
N ILE A 139 0.32 1.71 7.50
CA ILE A 139 1.13 0.55 7.88
C ILE A 139 0.84 -0.50 6.81
N SER A 140 1.85 -0.94 6.07
CA SER A 140 1.66 -2.05 5.13
C SER A 140 1.40 -3.35 5.89
N ASN A 141 0.48 -4.17 5.38
CA ASN A 141 0.25 -5.56 5.81
C ASN A 141 -0.11 -5.76 7.30
N TYR A 142 -0.61 -4.72 7.98
CA TYR A 142 -1.19 -4.86 9.33
C TYR A 142 -2.62 -5.39 9.25
N LYS A 143 -3.03 -6.14 10.28
CA LYS A 143 -4.41 -6.62 10.43
C LYS A 143 -5.11 -5.96 11.60
N SER A 144 -4.46 -5.89 12.75
CA SER A 144 -5.05 -5.37 13.99
C SER A 144 -3.99 -5.08 15.05
N ILE A 145 -4.36 -4.35 16.12
CA ILE A 145 -3.53 -4.20 17.32
C ILE A 145 -4.37 -4.59 18.53
N THR A 146 -3.89 -5.52 19.35
CA THR A 146 -4.56 -5.96 20.57
C THR A 146 -3.81 -5.44 21.79
N CYS A 147 -4.46 -4.63 22.61
CA CYS A 147 -3.89 -4.16 23.86
C CYS A 147 -4.50 -4.89 25.06
N ARG A 148 -3.64 -5.32 25.99
CA ARG A 148 -3.98 -5.97 27.25
C ARG A 148 -3.31 -5.23 28.41
N GLY A 149 -4.03 -5.03 29.50
CA GLY A 149 -3.49 -4.25 30.60
C GLY A 149 -4.51 -3.79 31.62
N ASN A 150 -4.03 -2.93 32.51
CA ASN A 150 -4.82 -2.22 33.51
C ASN A 150 -4.42 -0.73 33.51
N ARG A 151 -5.02 0.05 34.42
CA ARG A 151 -4.75 1.51 34.55
C ARG A 151 -3.28 1.90 34.80
N PHE A 152 -2.43 0.96 35.17
CA PHE A 152 -1.01 1.18 35.47
C PHE A 152 -0.06 0.56 34.44
N TYR A 153 -0.52 -0.43 33.68
CA TYR A 153 0.30 -1.17 32.72
C TYR A 153 -0.54 -1.60 31.54
N THR A 154 -0.30 -1.03 30.37
CA THR A 154 -0.90 -1.47 29.10
C THR A 154 0.20 -1.98 28.20
N ASN A 155 0.06 -3.22 27.74
CA ASN A 155 0.89 -3.81 26.70
C ASN A 155 0.05 -3.94 25.42
N CYS A 156 0.55 -3.45 24.30
CA CYS A 156 -0.09 -3.60 22.99
C CYS A 156 0.73 -4.56 22.14
N GLU A 157 0.02 -5.42 21.42
CA GLU A 157 0.59 -6.39 20.49
C GLU A 157 -0.03 -6.14 19.12
N MET A 158 0.78 -5.83 18.13
CA MET A 158 0.34 -5.76 16.75
C MET A 158 0.19 -7.15 16.14
N ILE A 159 -0.86 -7.34 15.36
CA ILE A 159 -1.16 -8.55 14.58
C ILE A 159 -1.09 -8.16 13.10
N CYS A 160 -0.21 -8.82 12.36
CA CYS A 160 -0.08 -8.64 10.93
C CYS A 160 -1.01 -9.55 10.14
N GLN A 161 -1.09 -9.33 8.83
CA GLN A 161 -1.74 -10.25 7.90
C GLN A 161 -1.04 -11.62 7.88
N SER A 162 -1.69 -12.63 7.31
CA SER A 162 -1.10 -13.97 7.20
C SER A 162 0.25 -13.90 6.45
N GLY A 163 1.21 -14.72 6.89
CA GLY A 163 2.58 -14.70 6.32
C GLY A 163 3.39 -13.46 6.68
N HIS A 164 2.97 -12.68 7.68
CA HIS A 164 3.72 -11.54 8.19
C HIS A 164 3.84 -11.60 9.71
N VAL A 165 5.00 -11.17 10.21
CA VAL A 165 5.32 -11.11 11.63
C VAL A 165 5.43 -9.65 12.06
N PRO A 166 4.77 -9.25 13.17
CA PRO A 166 4.91 -7.91 13.73
C PRO A 166 6.33 -7.70 14.27
N PHE A 167 6.90 -6.54 14.00
CA PHE A 167 8.18 -6.06 14.49
C PHE A 167 7.97 -4.71 15.19
N GLU A 168 7.93 -4.72 16.51
CA GLU A 168 7.89 -3.51 17.32
C GLU A 168 9.22 -3.36 18.06
N PRO A 169 10.09 -2.38 17.68
CA PRO A 169 11.39 -2.22 18.33
C PRO A 169 11.27 -1.88 19.83
N HIS A 170 10.11 -1.40 20.25
CA HIS A 170 9.74 -1.20 21.64
C HIS A 170 8.25 -1.56 21.77
N PRO A 171 7.86 -2.54 22.60
CA PRO A 171 6.45 -2.75 22.91
C PRO A 171 5.89 -1.42 23.46
N TYR A 172 4.77 -0.98 22.89
CA TYR A 172 4.20 0.32 23.24
C TYR A 172 3.85 0.37 24.73
N ASN A 173 4.60 1.18 25.48
CA ASN A 173 4.41 1.38 26.91
C ASN A 173 3.83 2.78 27.17
N CYS A 174 2.56 2.85 27.54
CA CYS A 174 1.93 4.10 27.97
C CYS A 174 2.30 4.43 29.41
N SER A 175 3.03 5.53 29.61
CA SER A 175 3.20 6.13 30.93
C SER A 175 2.04 7.05 31.35
N THR A 176 1.15 7.44 30.43
CA THR A 176 0.02 8.35 30.71
C THR A 176 -1.33 7.71 30.38
N SER A 177 -2.23 7.68 31.37
CA SER A 177 -3.58 7.14 31.27
C SER A 177 -4.62 8.23 30.94
N PRO A 178 -5.63 7.94 30.08
CA PRO A 178 -5.73 6.76 29.22
C PRO A 178 -4.72 6.83 28.07
N CYS A 179 -4.30 5.66 27.55
CA CYS A 179 -3.49 5.54 26.34
C CYS A 179 -4.20 6.25 25.19
N SER A 180 -3.85 7.50 24.94
CA SER A 180 -4.65 8.34 24.05
C SER A 180 -4.40 7.97 22.58
N ARG A 181 -3.21 7.44 22.24
CA ARG A 181 -2.80 7.13 20.86
C ARG A 181 -1.69 6.08 20.80
N TYR A 182 -1.94 4.93 20.16
CA TYR A 182 -0.86 4.09 19.64
C TYR A 182 -0.34 4.73 18.35
N ILE A 183 0.91 5.17 18.33
CA ILE A 183 1.58 5.70 17.15
C ILE A 183 2.81 4.85 16.92
N PRO A 184 2.83 3.99 15.89
CA PRO A 184 4.04 3.28 15.56
C PRO A 184 5.08 4.28 15.06
N LYS A 185 6.33 4.11 15.52
CA LYS A 185 7.42 5.03 15.17
C LYS A 185 8.05 4.73 13.81
N ASN A 186 7.81 3.55 13.24
CA ASN A 186 8.40 3.08 11.99
C ASN A 186 7.31 2.77 10.95
N GLU A 187 7.61 3.00 9.67
CA GLU A 187 6.69 2.75 8.54
C GLU A 187 6.51 1.25 8.24
N ASN A 188 7.57 0.45 8.43
CA ASN A 188 7.53 -1.00 8.24
C ASN A 188 7.53 -1.71 9.60
N ILE A 189 6.36 -2.24 9.96
CA ILE A 189 6.14 -2.92 11.24
C ILE A 189 5.76 -4.37 11.00
N CYS A 190 5.28 -4.75 9.82
CA CYS A 190 4.96 -6.13 9.48
C CYS A 190 5.96 -6.63 8.44
N TYR A 191 6.80 -7.59 8.83
CA TYR A 191 7.77 -8.21 7.94
C TYR A 191 7.24 -9.53 7.42
N PHE A 192 7.38 -9.79 6.13
CA PHE A 192 6.99 -11.05 5.52
C PHE A 192 7.84 -12.20 6.06
N CYS A 193 7.20 -13.35 6.29
CA CYS A 193 7.86 -14.58 6.68
C CYS A 193 7.00 -15.79 6.28
N ASP A 194 7.61 -16.72 5.56
CA ASP A 194 7.01 -17.97 5.06
C ASP A 194 7.55 -19.22 5.76
N ASP A 195 8.76 -19.17 6.30
CA ASP A 195 9.43 -20.26 7.01
C ASP A 195 10.10 -19.77 8.30
N LYS A 196 10.14 -20.63 9.33
CA LYS A 196 10.76 -20.36 10.64
C LYS A 196 10.33 -19.04 11.29
N CYS A 197 9.06 -18.67 11.13
CA CYS A 197 8.54 -17.40 11.67
C CYS A 197 8.53 -17.33 13.20
N GLU A 198 8.58 -18.48 13.89
CA GLU A 198 8.79 -18.53 15.34
C GLU A 198 10.16 -17.95 15.74
N ASP A 199 11.21 -18.15 14.92
CA ASP A 199 12.53 -17.55 15.15
C ASP A 199 12.47 -16.02 14.99
N PHE A 200 11.61 -15.53 14.09
CA PHE A 200 11.30 -14.10 13.97
C PHE A 200 10.66 -13.51 15.23
N HIS A 201 9.80 -14.26 15.91
CA HIS A 201 9.26 -13.84 17.20
C HIS A 201 10.32 -13.81 18.32
N ILE A 202 11.42 -14.56 18.18
CA ILE A 202 12.59 -14.45 19.07
C ILE A 202 13.36 -13.16 18.74
N TYR A 203 13.55 -12.83 17.45
CA TYR A 203 14.14 -11.56 17.02
C TYR A 203 13.30 -10.33 17.43
N ASN A 204 11.98 -10.47 17.63
CA ASN A 204 11.14 -9.41 18.21
C ASN A 204 11.58 -8.98 19.61
N LYS A 205 12.29 -9.83 20.37
CA LYS A 205 12.88 -9.44 21.66
C LYS A 205 14.22 -8.71 21.51
N ILE A 206 14.83 -8.78 20.32
CA ILE A 206 16.16 -8.23 20.00
C ILE A 206 16.16 -7.58 18.59
N ALA A 207 15.58 -6.37 18.51
CA ALA A 207 16.08 -5.26 17.69
C ALA A 207 15.96 -5.29 16.14
N SER A 208 16.08 -4.09 15.54
CA SER A 208 15.99 -3.62 14.13
C SER A 208 16.25 -4.62 12.96
N PRO A 209 15.80 -4.31 11.72
CA PRO A 209 16.16 -5.04 10.49
C PRO A 209 17.63 -5.45 10.36
N LYS A 210 18.53 -4.66 10.94
CA LYS A 210 19.96 -4.94 11.01
C LYS A 210 20.29 -6.27 11.71
N ASN A 211 19.60 -6.61 12.79
CA ASN A 211 19.85 -7.86 13.52
C ASN A 211 19.26 -9.05 12.78
N ILE A 212 18.11 -8.89 12.14
CA ILE A 212 17.57 -9.93 11.27
C ILE A 212 18.59 -10.26 10.18
N LEU A 213 19.11 -9.24 9.49
CA LEU A 213 20.15 -9.43 8.47
C LEU A 213 21.41 -10.08 9.05
N LYS A 214 21.83 -9.70 10.26
CA LYS A 214 22.97 -10.31 10.96
C LYS A 214 22.80 -11.82 11.16
N GLU A 215 21.63 -12.24 11.61
CA GLU A 215 21.31 -13.64 11.91
C GLU A 215 21.22 -14.47 10.62
N LEU A 216 20.75 -13.85 9.54
CA LEU A 216 20.82 -14.40 8.18
C LEU A 216 22.24 -14.41 7.60
N LYS A 217 23.25 -13.99 8.38
CA LYS A 217 24.67 -13.86 7.99
C LYS A 217 24.90 -12.89 6.84
N CYS A 218 23.99 -11.92 6.67
CA CYS A 218 24.11 -10.84 5.71
C CYS A 218 24.60 -9.54 6.35
N PRO A 219 25.14 -8.62 5.54
CA PRO A 219 25.60 -7.33 6.04
C PRO A 219 24.48 -6.59 6.79
N GLU A 220 24.71 -6.28 8.06
CA GLU A 220 23.70 -5.69 8.97
C GLU A 220 23.13 -4.35 8.45
N ASN A 221 23.87 -3.64 7.60
CA ASN A 221 23.47 -2.34 7.04
C ASN A 221 22.76 -2.45 5.69
N CYS A 222 22.50 -3.66 5.20
CA CYS A 222 21.86 -3.90 3.92
C CYS A 222 20.33 -3.83 3.98
N THR A 223 19.77 -2.74 4.52
CA THR A 223 18.31 -2.57 4.60
C THR A 223 17.68 -2.09 3.30
N LYS A 224 18.51 -1.63 2.36
CA LYS A 224 18.15 -1.27 0.99
C LYS A 224 19.20 -1.85 0.05
N VAL A 225 18.76 -2.38 -1.09
CA VAL A 225 19.65 -2.80 -2.17
C VAL A 225 19.30 -2.05 -3.44
N LEU A 226 20.32 -1.70 -4.21
CA LEU A 226 20.21 -1.15 -5.56
C LEU A 226 20.51 -2.26 -6.55
N ILE A 227 19.57 -2.56 -7.43
CA ILE A 227 19.80 -3.38 -8.62
C ILE A 227 20.01 -2.43 -9.79
N GLU A 228 21.15 -2.51 -10.46
CA GLU A 228 21.46 -1.69 -11.64
C GLU A 228 22.12 -2.54 -12.74
N SER A 229 21.99 -2.10 -13.98
CA SER A 229 22.72 -2.61 -15.14
C SER A 229 22.98 -1.43 -16.08
N ASN A 230 24.09 -1.48 -16.82
CA ASN A 230 24.35 -0.54 -17.91
C ASN A 230 24.06 -1.14 -19.29
N ASP A 231 23.52 -2.36 -19.39
CA ASP A 231 23.34 -3.09 -20.63
C ASP A 231 21.85 -3.37 -20.96
N LEU A 232 21.62 -4.24 -21.96
CA LEU A 232 20.31 -4.62 -22.49
C LEU A 232 19.31 -5.08 -21.43
N GLY A 233 19.78 -5.65 -20.31
CA GLY A 233 18.91 -6.04 -19.21
C GLY A 233 18.06 -4.89 -18.69
N LEU A 234 18.66 -3.70 -18.56
CA LEU A 234 17.95 -2.50 -18.12
C LEU A 234 16.91 -2.04 -19.15
N ILE A 235 17.22 -2.10 -20.44
CA ILE A 235 16.34 -1.58 -21.50
C ILE A 235 15.04 -2.41 -21.57
N GLY A 236 15.17 -3.74 -21.53
CA GLY A 236 14.02 -4.64 -21.63
C GLY A 236 13.28 -4.87 -20.32
N ASN A 237 13.96 -4.77 -19.17
CA ASN A 237 13.39 -5.11 -17.88
C ASN A 237 13.54 -3.99 -16.86
N SER A 238 13.44 -2.75 -17.33
CA SER A 238 13.70 -1.54 -16.53
C SER A 238 12.94 -1.49 -15.19
N TRP A 239 11.74 -2.06 -15.12
CA TRP A 239 10.95 -2.21 -13.88
C TRP A 239 11.58 -3.10 -12.81
N SER A 240 12.51 -3.97 -13.21
CA SER A 240 13.22 -4.90 -12.33
C SER A 240 14.42 -4.25 -11.63
N PHE A 241 14.80 -3.05 -12.08
CA PHE A 241 15.93 -2.30 -11.55
C PHE A 241 15.47 -1.21 -10.59
N GLY A 242 16.42 -0.70 -9.81
CA GLY A 242 16.20 0.37 -8.85
C GLY A 242 16.37 -0.07 -7.40
N ILE A 243 15.75 0.67 -6.49
CA ILE A 243 15.91 0.46 -5.05
C ILE A 243 14.86 -0.52 -4.52
N TYR A 244 15.35 -1.57 -3.85
CA TYR A 244 14.53 -2.53 -3.12
C TYR A 244 14.77 -2.38 -1.63
N HIS A 245 13.69 -2.49 -0.86
CA HIS A 245 13.68 -2.34 0.59
C HIS A 245 13.54 -3.69 1.26
N PHE A 246 14.28 -3.91 2.33
CA PHE A 246 14.10 -5.11 3.14
C PHE A 246 12.67 -5.15 3.71
N VAL A 247 11.93 -6.21 3.39
CA VAL A 247 10.54 -6.41 3.81
C VAL A 247 10.32 -7.73 4.55
N GLY A 248 11.34 -8.56 4.75
CA GLY A 248 11.24 -9.75 5.59
C GLY A 248 12.17 -10.87 5.15
N THR A 249 11.71 -12.11 5.25
CA THR A 249 12.44 -13.29 4.77
C THR A 249 11.57 -14.20 3.93
N HIS A 250 12.19 -14.83 2.95
CA HIS A 250 11.59 -15.86 2.10
C HIS A 250 12.55 -17.05 2.06
N HIS A 251 12.07 -18.25 2.38
CA HIS A 251 12.89 -19.47 2.44
C HIS A 251 14.18 -19.35 3.27
N GLY A 252 14.13 -18.62 4.39
CA GLY A 252 15.30 -18.42 5.24
C GLY A 252 16.35 -17.46 4.69
N HIS A 253 16.03 -16.72 3.62
CA HIS A 253 16.88 -15.67 3.04
C HIS A 253 16.21 -14.29 3.13
N PRO A 254 16.98 -13.20 3.10
CA PRO A 254 16.42 -11.84 3.07
C PRO A 254 15.49 -11.62 1.88
N LEU A 255 14.34 -10.99 2.13
CA LEU A 255 13.38 -10.59 1.10
C LEU A 255 13.39 -9.07 0.95
N PHE A 256 13.45 -8.60 -0.31
CA PHE A 256 13.35 -7.18 -0.62
C PHE A 256 12.24 -6.88 -1.61
N GLN A 257 11.67 -5.68 -1.53
CA GLN A 257 10.58 -5.21 -2.40
C GLN A 257 10.87 -3.81 -2.95
N ASN A 258 10.67 -3.64 -4.25
CA ASN A 258 10.66 -2.36 -4.93
C ASN A 258 9.27 -1.72 -4.80
N LYS A 259 9.19 -0.52 -4.22
CA LYS A 259 7.92 0.17 -3.96
C LYS A 259 7.25 0.73 -5.23
N VAL A 260 8.03 0.99 -6.28
CA VAL A 260 7.56 1.61 -7.52
C VAL A 260 6.79 0.60 -8.36
N HIS A 261 7.39 -0.57 -8.56
CA HIS A 261 6.88 -1.61 -9.45
C HIS A 261 6.32 -2.82 -8.74
N ASN A 262 6.32 -2.83 -7.40
CA ASN A 262 5.87 -3.95 -6.60
C ASN A 262 6.58 -5.27 -6.96
N MET A 263 7.85 -5.17 -7.35
CA MET A 263 8.71 -6.32 -7.65
C MET A 263 9.43 -6.78 -6.39
N TYR A 264 9.65 -8.08 -6.26
CA TYR A 264 10.41 -8.69 -5.18
C TYR A 264 11.75 -9.19 -5.68
N LEU A 265 12.80 -8.96 -4.89
CA LEU A 265 14.06 -9.68 -4.98
C LEU A 265 14.04 -10.75 -3.88
N HIS A 266 14.03 -12.02 -4.28
CA HIS A 266 13.92 -13.14 -3.36
C HIS A 266 14.74 -14.34 -3.80
N TYR A 267 15.07 -15.20 -2.84
CA TYR A 267 15.69 -16.49 -3.10
C TYR A 267 14.60 -17.52 -3.45
N SER A 268 14.81 -18.25 -4.54
CA SER A 268 13.92 -19.28 -5.04
C SER A 268 14.26 -20.66 -4.47
N TYR A 269 13.34 -21.62 -4.62
CA TYR A 269 13.51 -23.00 -4.15
C TYR A 269 14.54 -23.82 -4.95
N ILE A 270 15.05 -23.29 -6.06
CA ILE A 270 16.11 -23.89 -6.89
C ILE A 270 17.47 -23.24 -6.66
N ASP A 271 17.67 -22.62 -5.49
CA ASP A 271 18.94 -22.04 -5.04
C ASP A 271 19.43 -20.83 -5.86
N GLU A 272 18.50 -20.00 -6.33
CA GLU A 272 18.79 -18.83 -7.17
C GLU A 272 18.10 -17.56 -6.67
N TRP A 273 18.75 -16.42 -6.87
CA TRP A 273 18.10 -15.12 -6.66
C TRP A 273 17.31 -14.73 -7.89
N ILE A 274 16.06 -14.31 -7.70
CA ILE A 274 15.18 -13.88 -8.78
C ILE A 274 14.51 -12.56 -8.46
N VAL A 275 14.22 -11.81 -9.52
CA VAL A 275 13.36 -10.63 -9.47
C VAL A 275 12.05 -10.93 -10.16
N GLY A 276 10.94 -10.79 -9.44
CA GLY A 276 9.60 -11.15 -9.93
C GLY A 276 8.49 -10.41 -9.21
N SER A 277 7.29 -10.37 -9.81
CA SER A 277 6.11 -9.73 -9.20
C SER A 277 5.46 -10.57 -8.11
N GLU A 278 5.79 -11.87 -8.03
CA GLU A 278 5.24 -12.83 -7.09
C GLU A 278 6.35 -13.72 -6.52
N LEU A 279 6.21 -14.12 -5.25
CA LEU A 279 7.23 -14.91 -4.53
C LEU A 279 7.26 -16.40 -4.92
N ASN A 280 6.14 -16.91 -5.43
CA ASN A 280 5.96 -18.34 -5.72
C ASN A 280 5.81 -18.65 -7.21
N SER A 281 5.88 -17.64 -8.08
CA SER A 281 5.70 -17.83 -9.51
C SER A 281 7.04 -18.04 -10.20
N SER A 282 6.98 -18.67 -11.38
CA SER A 282 8.10 -18.69 -12.32
C SER A 282 8.23 -17.39 -13.13
N SER A 283 7.38 -16.37 -12.89
CA SER A 283 7.38 -15.11 -13.62
C SER A 283 8.49 -14.19 -13.10
N SER A 284 9.72 -14.59 -13.39
CA SER A 284 10.93 -13.82 -13.12
C SER A 284 11.37 -13.07 -14.37
N THR A 285 11.90 -11.88 -14.15
CA THR A 285 12.44 -11.00 -15.21
C THR A 285 13.95 -10.92 -15.13
N LEU A 286 14.52 -11.13 -13.94
CA LEU A 286 15.95 -11.32 -13.70
C LEU A 286 16.18 -12.60 -12.90
N GLN A 287 17.28 -13.27 -13.20
CA GLN A 287 17.72 -14.49 -12.53
C GLN A 287 19.24 -14.42 -12.31
N MET A 288 19.68 -14.65 -11.08
CA MET A 288 21.08 -14.71 -10.70
C MET A 288 21.39 -16.08 -10.11
N ARG A 289 22.09 -16.89 -10.90
CA ARG A 289 22.39 -18.30 -10.63
C ARG A 289 23.86 -18.47 -10.34
N SER A 290 24.20 -19.19 -9.28
CA SER A 290 25.58 -19.57 -9.01
C SER A 290 26.07 -20.61 -10.02
N LYS A 291 27.27 -20.42 -10.59
CA LYS A 291 27.91 -21.33 -11.54
C LYS A 291 28.51 -22.56 -10.86
N ASP A 292 28.96 -22.38 -9.63
CA ASP A 292 29.30 -23.45 -8.72
C ASP A 292 28.11 -23.68 -7.77
N SER A 293 27.97 -24.86 -7.19
CA SER A 293 26.88 -25.16 -6.24
C SER A 293 27.05 -24.43 -4.90
N SER A 294 27.71 -23.27 -4.88
CA SER A 294 27.85 -22.42 -3.71
C SER A 294 26.54 -21.69 -3.45
N SER A 295 26.10 -21.69 -2.19
CA SER A 295 24.87 -20.99 -1.78
C SER A 295 25.13 -19.48 -1.76
N LEU A 296 24.38 -18.72 -2.56
CA LEU A 296 24.35 -17.26 -2.52
C LEU A 296 23.46 -16.84 -1.34
N LEU A 297 24.07 -16.66 -0.16
CA LEU A 297 23.32 -16.41 1.07
C LEU A 297 22.69 -15.00 1.06
N CYS A 298 23.39 -14.04 0.47
CA CYS A 298 23.05 -12.63 0.54
C CYS A 298 23.04 -11.97 -0.86
N PRO A 299 22.25 -10.91 -1.06
CA PRO A 299 22.18 -10.25 -2.36
C PRO A 299 23.52 -9.70 -2.87
N GLU A 300 24.47 -9.33 -2.00
CA GLU A 300 25.78 -8.84 -2.46
C GLU A 300 26.64 -9.93 -3.09
N ASP A 301 26.41 -11.20 -2.74
CA ASP A 301 27.14 -12.36 -3.28
C ASP A 301 26.91 -12.50 -4.79
N ILE A 302 25.81 -11.92 -5.29
CA ILE A 302 25.45 -11.84 -6.72
C ILE A 302 26.54 -11.13 -7.54
N ASN A 303 27.33 -10.25 -6.93
CA ASN A 303 28.40 -9.54 -7.64
C ASN A 303 29.64 -10.40 -7.93
N SER A 304 29.70 -11.63 -7.41
CA SER A 304 30.81 -12.55 -7.67
C SER A 304 30.87 -12.97 -9.14
N ASP A 305 32.08 -13.15 -9.67
CA ASP A 305 32.32 -13.65 -11.04
C ASP A 305 31.75 -15.07 -11.26
N ASN A 306 31.53 -15.79 -10.16
CA ASN A 306 30.92 -17.12 -10.13
C ASN A 306 29.40 -17.09 -10.28
N VAL A 307 28.78 -15.92 -10.49
CA VAL A 307 27.34 -15.81 -10.69
C VAL A 307 27.04 -15.51 -12.16
N GLU A 308 26.18 -16.32 -12.75
CA GLU A 308 25.56 -16.05 -14.03
C GLU A 308 24.34 -15.14 -13.80
N LYS A 309 24.31 -14.02 -14.52
CA LYS A 309 23.30 -12.99 -14.37
C LYS A 309 22.50 -12.91 -15.66
N LEU A 310 21.23 -13.24 -15.56
CA LEU A 310 20.34 -13.44 -16.70
C LEU A 310 19.16 -12.48 -16.61
N PHE A 311 18.67 -12.05 -17.76
CA PHE A 311 17.43 -11.31 -17.91
C PHE A 311 16.58 -11.92 -19.00
N LEU A 312 15.27 -11.79 -18.88
CA LEU A 312 14.34 -12.21 -19.93
C LEU A 312 14.30 -11.13 -21.01
N ASP A 313 14.90 -11.37 -22.18
CA ASP A 313 14.87 -10.41 -23.27
C ASP A 313 13.48 -10.39 -23.94
N ILE A 314 12.67 -9.43 -23.53
CA ILE A 314 11.36 -9.15 -24.12
C ILE A 314 11.42 -8.17 -25.29
N THR A 315 12.62 -7.69 -25.64
CA THR A 315 12.80 -6.66 -26.69
C THR A 315 13.11 -7.24 -28.06
N SER A 316 13.46 -8.52 -28.13
CA SER A 316 13.77 -9.20 -29.39
C SER A 316 12.52 -9.74 -30.07
N ASP A 317 12.36 -9.44 -31.36
CA ASP A 317 11.28 -9.96 -32.20
C ASP A 317 11.51 -11.43 -32.64
N THR A 318 12.74 -11.94 -32.50
CA THR A 318 13.17 -13.22 -33.11
C THR A 318 13.75 -14.22 -32.13
N ASP A 319 14.27 -13.77 -30.98
CA ASP A 319 14.93 -14.61 -29.98
C ASP A 319 14.58 -14.13 -28.57
N GLN A 320 13.29 -14.31 -28.22
CA GLN A 320 12.79 -14.08 -26.86
C GLN A 320 13.27 -15.21 -25.96
N GLY A 321 13.98 -14.86 -24.90
CA GLY A 321 14.57 -15.85 -24.00
C GLY A 321 15.50 -15.23 -22.98
N TRP A 322 16.08 -16.10 -22.15
CA TRP A 322 17.07 -15.68 -21.16
C TRP A 322 18.38 -15.30 -21.86
N LYS A 323 18.86 -14.08 -21.59
CA LYS A 323 20.15 -13.58 -22.07
C LYS A 323 21.03 -13.17 -20.90
N THR A 324 22.33 -13.28 -21.09
CA THR A 324 23.31 -12.89 -20.07
C THR A 324 23.54 -11.38 -20.10
N ASP A 325 23.53 -10.77 -18.92
CA ASP A 325 23.94 -9.37 -18.71
C ASP A 325 24.94 -9.31 -17.55
N PRO A 326 26.26 -9.28 -17.86
CA PRO A 326 27.30 -9.27 -16.84
C PRO A 326 27.32 -7.97 -16.01
N ASP A 327 26.75 -6.87 -16.55
CA ASP A 327 26.73 -5.55 -15.92
C ASP A 327 25.69 -5.44 -14.80
N ILE A 328 24.76 -6.41 -14.69
CA ILE A 328 23.85 -6.48 -13.55
C ILE A 328 24.67 -6.51 -12.25
N SER A 329 24.36 -5.62 -11.33
CA SER A 329 24.99 -5.58 -10.01
C SER A 329 23.97 -5.28 -8.93
N VAL A 330 24.25 -5.78 -7.72
CA VAL A 330 23.38 -5.62 -6.55
C VAL A 330 24.19 -5.02 -5.41
N LYS A 331 23.88 -3.79 -5.01
CA LYS A 331 24.68 -3.03 -4.03
C LYS A 331 23.86 -2.71 -2.79
N CYS A 332 24.35 -3.03 -1.60
CA CYS A 332 23.70 -2.55 -0.37
C CYS A 332 23.92 -1.05 -0.19
N LEU A 333 22.83 -0.31 -0.06
CA LEU A 333 22.84 1.14 0.09
C LEU A 333 22.87 1.50 1.58
N LYS A 334 23.99 2.07 2.04
CA LYS A 334 24.09 2.62 3.41
C LYS A 334 23.51 4.03 3.50
N ASN A 335 23.90 4.90 2.56
CA ASN A 335 23.45 6.28 2.41
C ASN A 335 23.29 6.56 0.91
N TYR A 336 22.14 6.25 0.34
CA TYR A 336 21.84 6.67 -1.03
C TYR A 336 21.24 8.07 -1.00
N GLU A 337 21.99 9.03 -1.52
CA GLU A 337 21.44 10.33 -1.87
C GLU A 337 20.98 10.28 -3.31
N ARG A 338 19.70 10.63 -3.52
CA ARG A 338 19.09 10.75 -4.84
C ARG A 338 19.94 11.72 -5.67
N LYS A 339 20.63 11.20 -6.69
CA LYS A 339 21.27 12.04 -7.69
C LYS A 339 20.17 12.58 -8.61
N SER A 340 19.83 13.84 -8.47
CA SER A 340 18.89 14.45 -9.39
C SER A 340 19.19 15.93 -9.63
N ASN A 341 19.69 16.21 -10.83
CA ASN A 341 20.18 17.52 -11.24
C ASN A 341 19.45 18.08 -12.47
N CYS A 342 18.34 17.48 -12.90
CA CYS A 342 17.66 17.97 -14.09
C CYS A 342 17.10 19.38 -13.84
N PRO A 343 17.51 20.40 -14.62
CA PRO A 343 17.22 21.80 -14.35
C PRO A 343 15.83 22.19 -14.87
N CYS A 344 14.83 21.34 -14.67
CA CYS A 344 13.47 21.54 -15.17
C CYS A 344 12.41 21.18 -14.13
N PHE A 345 11.38 22.01 -14.00
CA PHE A 345 10.17 21.73 -13.24
C PHE A 345 9.11 21.04 -14.08
N VAL A 346 9.01 21.36 -15.38
CA VAL A 346 7.99 20.81 -16.27
C VAL A 346 8.56 20.39 -17.62
N TYR A 347 8.39 19.12 -17.94
CA TYR A 347 8.70 18.55 -19.25
C TYR A 347 7.44 18.43 -20.10
N ASN A 348 7.53 18.83 -21.37
CA ASN A 348 6.52 18.54 -22.38
C ASN A 348 7.02 17.38 -23.25
N VAL A 349 6.24 16.30 -23.29
CA VAL A 349 6.43 15.21 -24.24
C VAL A 349 5.55 15.50 -25.45
N TYR A 350 6.16 15.57 -26.63
CA TYR A 350 5.46 15.90 -27.87
C TYR A 350 5.94 15.01 -29.01
N TYR A 351 5.17 15.01 -30.08
CA TYR A 351 5.47 14.26 -31.29
C TYR A 351 5.70 15.22 -32.44
N GLU A 352 6.85 15.13 -33.09
CA GLU A 352 7.20 15.94 -34.24
C GLU A 352 6.49 15.40 -35.49
N THR A 353 5.42 16.08 -35.94
CA THR A 353 4.68 15.71 -37.15
C THR A 353 5.00 16.63 -38.32
N SER A 354 5.19 16.04 -39.51
CA SER A 354 5.03 16.78 -40.76
C SER A 354 3.55 16.91 -41.13
N LYS A 355 3.19 17.85 -42.04
CA LYS A 355 1.81 18.28 -42.31
C LYS A 355 0.76 17.19 -42.62
N ASN A 356 1.16 15.95 -42.90
CA ASN A 356 0.26 14.85 -43.29
C ASN A 356 0.48 13.54 -42.50
N GLU A 357 1.30 13.54 -41.44
CA GLU A 357 1.59 12.31 -40.69
C GLU A 357 0.64 12.11 -39.52
N SER A 358 0.13 10.88 -39.38
CA SER A 358 -0.68 10.48 -38.23
C SER A 358 0.22 10.07 -37.06
N ILE A 359 -0.14 10.54 -35.86
CA ILE A 359 0.52 10.11 -34.62
C ILE A 359 0.00 8.70 -34.25
N PRO A 360 0.88 7.74 -33.94
CA PRO A 360 0.47 6.42 -33.46
C PRO A 360 -0.42 6.51 -32.22
N SER A 361 -1.47 5.70 -32.14
CA SER A 361 -2.43 5.73 -31.00
C SER A 361 -1.75 5.50 -29.65
N ASN A 362 -0.79 4.57 -29.59
CA ASN A 362 -0.05 4.24 -28.37
C ASN A 362 0.83 5.41 -27.92
N VAL A 363 1.32 6.22 -28.86
CA VAL A 363 2.18 7.37 -28.55
C VAL A 363 1.35 8.56 -28.05
N LYS A 364 0.13 8.74 -28.57
CA LYS A 364 -0.77 9.86 -28.19
C LYS A 364 -1.04 9.93 -26.69
N SER A 365 -1.02 8.80 -25.98
CA SER A 365 -1.28 8.77 -24.53
C SER A 365 -0.17 9.46 -23.73
N TYR A 366 1.08 9.38 -24.20
CA TYR A 366 2.25 9.97 -23.53
C TYR A 366 2.42 11.47 -23.77
N LEU A 367 1.75 12.04 -24.78
CA LEU A 367 1.94 13.44 -25.21
C LEU A 367 1.29 14.42 -24.23
N LEU A 368 1.99 14.67 -23.13
CA LEU A 368 1.52 15.40 -21.95
C LEU A 368 2.60 16.31 -21.39
N ASN A 369 2.17 17.17 -20.45
CA ASN A 369 3.09 17.87 -19.57
C ASN A 369 3.27 17.07 -18.28
N TYR A 370 4.51 16.90 -17.87
CA TYR A 370 4.92 16.18 -16.67
C TYR A 370 5.59 17.15 -15.72
N THR A 371 5.03 17.31 -14.53
CA THR A 371 5.50 18.24 -13.50
C THR A 371 6.26 17.49 -12.43
N LEU A 372 7.36 18.06 -11.96
CA LEU A 372 8.19 17.47 -10.91
C LEU A 372 7.37 17.22 -9.63
N ASN A 373 7.37 15.97 -9.16
CA ASN A 373 6.82 15.58 -7.87
C ASN A 373 7.94 15.03 -6.97
N GLU A 374 8.66 15.93 -6.32
CA GLU A 374 9.77 15.58 -5.44
C GLU A 374 9.34 14.70 -4.27
N LYS A 375 8.18 15.00 -3.68
CA LYS A 375 7.67 14.30 -2.49
C LYS A 375 7.38 12.84 -2.81
N LYS A 376 6.56 12.59 -3.83
CA LYS A 376 6.21 11.22 -4.25
C LYS A 376 7.45 10.46 -4.71
N GLY A 377 8.38 11.12 -5.41
CA GLY A 377 9.65 10.51 -5.80
C GLY A 377 10.51 10.08 -4.59
N LYS A 378 10.54 10.89 -3.52
CA LYS A 378 11.21 10.53 -2.26
C LYS A 378 10.49 9.41 -1.52
N ASP A 379 9.16 9.46 -1.42
CA ASP A 379 8.34 8.47 -0.72
C ASP A 379 8.45 7.07 -1.35
N LEU A 380 8.59 7.03 -2.69
CA LEU A 380 8.79 5.81 -3.47
C LEU A 380 10.26 5.39 -3.63
N ASP A 381 11.21 6.16 -3.07
CA ASP A 381 12.66 5.94 -3.22
C ASP A 381 13.10 5.81 -4.70
N ILE A 382 12.52 6.64 -5.59
CA ILE A 382 12.92 6.70 -7.00
C ILE A 382 14.29 7.38 -7.13
N ILE A 383 15.18 6.74 -7.89
CA ILE A 383 16.60 7.10 -8.04
C ILE A 383 16.81 8.48 -8.68
N SER A 384 16.06 8.81 -9.74
CA SER A 384 16.08 10.11 -10.42
C SER A 384 14.90 10.98 -10.00
N ASP A 385 14.79 12.22 -10.53
CA ASP A 385 13.54 12.99 -10.48
C ASP A 385 12.34 12.19 -11.02
N LEU A 386 11.19 12.39 -10.38
CA LEU A 386 9.89 11.86 -10.80
C LEU A 386 9.08 13.05 -11.30
N PHE A 387 8.71 13.02 -12.58
CA PHE A 387 7.75 13.95 -13.15
C PHE A 387 6.43 13.22 -13.38
N GLU A 388 5.31 13.85 -13.09
CA GLU A 388 4.00 13.24 -13.25
C GLU A 388 3.01 14.15 -13.96
N ASN A 389 2.08 13.54 -14.69
CA ASN A 389 0.84 14.17 -15.09
C ASN A 389 -0.27 13.68 -14.15
N PRO A 390 -0.71 14.47 -13.16
CA PRO A 390 -1.65 13.98 -12.14
C PRO A 390 -3.05 13.71 -12.71
N ILE A 391 -3.42 14.34 -13.82
CA ILE A 391 -4.74 14.19 -14.45
C ILE A 391 -4.86 12.82 -15.11
N ARG A 392 -3.84 12.43 -15.89
CA ARG A 392 -3.83 11.16 -16.62
C ARG A 392 -3.04 10.05 -15.92
N ARG A 393 -2.41 10.34 -14.79
CA ARG A 393 -1.61 9.40 -13.98
C ARG A 393 -0.42 8.78 -14.71
N TYR A 394 0.15 9.52 -15.66
CA TYR A 394 1.40 9.13 -16.32
C TYR A 394 2.61 9.65 -15.56
N ASN A 395 3.69 8.87 -15.54
CA ASN A 395 4.94 9.20 -14.88
C ASN A 395 6.09 9.21 -15.89
N LEU A 396 7.06 10.08 -15.66
CA LEU A 396 8.34 10.19 -16.34
C LEU A 396 9.46 10.17 -15.31
N TYR A 397 10.32 9.15 -15.35
CA TYR A 397 11.44 8.99 -14.41
C TYR A 397 12.48 8.02 -14.98
N SER A 398 13.62 7.91 -14.31
CA SER A 398 14.68 6.92 -14.58
C SER A 398 14.83 5.98 -13.38
N PRO A 399 14.86 4.65 -13.60
CA PRO A 399 15.22 3.67 -12.57
C PRO A 399 16.75 3.51 -12.42
N HIS A 400 17.57 4.25 -13.18
CA HIS A 400 19.02 4.10 -13.23
C HIS A 400 19.76 5.31 -12.65
N VAL A 401 20.88 5.05 -11.95
CA VAL A 401 21.66 6.07 -11.21
C VAL A 401 22.27 7.15 -12.11
N ASN A 402 22.72 6.75 -13.30
CA ASN A 402 23.27 7.66 -14.31
C ASN A 402 22.20 8.19 -15.27
N GLN A 403 20.93 7.88 -15.03
CA GLN A 403 19.80 8.40 -15.81
C GLN A 403 19.83 8.10 -17.32
N HIS A 404 20.65 7.14 -17.77
CA HIS A 404 20.78 6.85 -19.20
C HIS A 404 19.57 6.10 -19.80
N VAL A 405 18.60 5.68 -18.96
CA VAL A 405 17.27 5.20 -19.38
C VAL A 405 16.20 6.03 -18.70
N TRP A 406 15.29 6.59 -19.48
CA TRP A 406 14.09 7.28 -18.99
C TRP A 406 12.85 6.52 -19.44
N ILE A 407 11.85 6.44 -18.57
CA ILE A 407 10.60 5.69 -18.79
C ILE A 407 9.43 6.66 -18.71
N LEU A 408 8.51 6.53 -19.67
CA LEU A 408 7.17 7.06 -19.68
C LEU A 408 6.20 5.91 -19.44
N THR A 409 5.37 5.96 -18.40
CA THR A 409 4.48 4.83 -18.05
C THR A 409 3.19 5.31 -17.39
N TYR A 410 2.10 4.56 -17.60
CA TYR A 410 0.86 4.73 -16.84
C TYR A 410 0.95 3.96 -15.51
N GLU A 411 0.75 4.66 -14.39
CA GLU A 411 0.71 4.10 -13.03
C GLU A 411 1.91 3.19 -12.64
N PHE A 412 3.01 3.17 -13.40
CA PHE A 412 4.20 2.30 -13.24
C PHE A 412 4.04 0.83 -13.70
N TYR A 413 2.92 0.47 -14.32
CA TYR A 413 2.59 -0.93 -14.65
C TYR A 413 2.22 -1.15 -16.11
N ASP A 414 1.58 -0.17 -16.77
CA ASP A 414 1.01 -0.36 -18.09
C ASP A 414 1.68 0.54 -19.12
N LEU A 415 1.86 -0.02 -20.33
CA LEU A 415 2.27 0.65 -21.57
C LEU A 415 3.39 1.66 -21.35
N TYR A 416 4.63 1.28 -21.67
CA TYR A 416 5.75 2.19 -21.52
C TYR A 416 6.43 2.57 -22.83
N ALA A 417 6.84 3.83 -22.90
CA ALA A 417 7.86 4.29 -23.81
C ALA A 417 9.13 4.55 -23.00
N PHE A 418 10.29 4.36 -23.60
CA PHE A 418 11.55 4.63 -22.93
C PHE A 418 12.53 5.32 -23.85
N GLY A 419 13.36 6.19 -23.30
CA GLY A 419 14.50 6.79 -23.97
C GLY A 419 15.77 6.12 -23.47
N VAL A 420 16.67 5.72 -24.38
CA VAL A 420 17.99 5.16 -24.04
C VAL A 420 19.08 6.05 -24.61
N ALA A 421 20.13 6.30 -23.83
CA ALA A 421 21.37 6.89 -24.31
C ALA A 421 22.57 5.95 -24.10
N LYS A 422 23.70 6.31 -24.69
CA LYS A 422 24.97 5.61 -24.49
C LYS A 422 25.38 5.62 -23.01
N LYS A 423 26.08 4.56 -22.58
CA LYS A 423 26.57 4.35 -21.21
C LYS A 423 27.36 5.58 -20.69
N ASP A 424 27.37 5.74 -19.36
CA ASP A 424 28.23 6.67 -18.59
C ASP A 424 28.02 8.18 -18.79
N VAL A 425 26.81 8.61 -19.13
CA VAL A 425 26.47 10.03 -19.18
C VAL A 425 25.21 10.30 -18.37
N ASP A 426 25.32 11.18 -17.38
CA ASP A 426 24.17 11.76 -16.70
C ASP A 426 23.37 12.61 -17.70
N ILE A 427 22.13 12.20 -17.97
CA ILE A 427 21.26 12.85 -18.96
C ILE A 427 19.86 13.09 -18.42
N CYS A 428 19.27 14.18 -18.90
CA CYS A 428 17.89 14.55 -18.60
C CYS A 428 16.95 14.13 -19.72
N PRO A 429 15.62 14.11 -19.48
CA PRO A 429 14.65 13.64 -20.47
C PRO A 429 14.71 14.37 -21.81
N ASP A 430 15.10 15.64 -21.81
CA ASP A 430 15.21 16.50 -22.99
C ASP A 430 16.56 16.43 -23.72
N ASP A 431 17.44 15.54 -23.31
CA ASP A 431 18.72 15.35 -23.98
C ASP A 431 18.53 14.72 -25.38
N THR A 432 19.19 15.30 -26.39
CA THR A 432 19.05 14.87 -27.79
C THR A 432 19.72 13.53 -28.08
N ARG A 433 20.54 13.01 -27.15
CA ARG A 433 21.19 11.70 -27.25
C ARG A 433 20.28 10.55 -26.84
N LEU A 434 19.09 10.84 -26.31
CA LEU A 434 18.06 9.83 -26.02
C LEU A 434 17.40 9.35 -27.31
N GLU A 435 17.49 8.06 -27.56
CA GLU A 435 16.71 7.37 -28.58
C GLU A 435 15.44 6.82 -27.93
N TRP A 436 14.29 7.41 -28.31
CA TRP A 436 13.00 6.99 -27.79
C TRP A 436 12.47 5.76 -28.51
N ARG A 437 11.87 4.87 -27.74
CA ARG A 437 11.18 3.66 -28.21
C ARG A 437 9.87 3.53 -27.47
N TRP A 438 8.88 2.91 -28.08
CA TRP A 438 7.60 2.64 -27.42
C TRP A 438 7.09 1.24 -27.69
N TYR A 439 6.33 0.74 -26.71
CA TYR A 439 5.76 -0.59 -26.74
C TYR A 439 4.59 -0.69 -27.73
N ASN A 440 4.67 -1.64 -28.66
CA ASN A 440 3.60 -1.96 -29.58
C ASN A 440 3.25 -3.45 -29.52
N THR A 441 1.96 -3.77 -29.55
CA THR A 441 1.49 -5.15 -29.71
C THR A 441 1.05 -5.33 -31.15
N THR A 442 1.74 -6.24 -31.86
CA THR A 442 1.41 -6.58 -33.25
C THR A 442 0.11 -7.38 -33.35
N GLU A 443 -0.42 -7.54 -34.56
CA GLU A 443 -1.62 -8.35 -34.84
C GLU A 443 -1.50 -9.81 -34.38
N ASN A 444 -0.27 -10.32 -34.23
CA ASN A 444 0.01 -11.66 -33.73
C ASN A 444 0.23 -11.72 -32.21
N ASN A 445 -0.14 -10.67 -31.47
CA ASN A 445 0.14 -10.50 -30.03
C ASN A 445 1.63 -10.55 -29.66
N LEU A 446 2.54 -10.34 -30.63
CA LEU A 446 3.95 -10.14 -30.33
C LEU A 446 4.16 -8.71 -29.84
N ASN A 447 4.82 -8.59 -28.70
CA ASN A 447 5.17 -7.33 -28.09
C ASN A 447 6.55 -6.91 -28.60
N ILE A 448 6.61 -5.74 -29.23
CA ILE A 448 7.81 -5.22 -29.88
C ILE A 448 8.06 -3.77 -29.42
N PHE A 449 9.32 -3.35 -29.40
CA PHE A 449 9.68 -1.95 -29.17
C PHE A 449 9.99 -1.27 -30.49
N VAL A 450 9.21 -0.24 -30.80
CA VAL A 450 9.36 0.54 -32.04
C VAL A 450 10.25 1.75 -31.74
N ASN A 451 11.37 1.87 -32.46
CA ASN A 451 12.19 3.07 -32.43
C ASN A 451 11.39 4.25 -33.00
N ASP A 452 11.41 5.37 -32.29
CA ASP A 452 10.63 6.56 -32.65
C ASP A 452 11.48 7.83 -32.49
N ASP A 453 11.98 8.31 -33.62
CA ASP A 453 12.77 9.53 -33.69
C ASP A 453 11.92 10.81 -33.58
N LYS A 454 10.60 10.71 -33.65
CA LYS A 454 9.65 11.83 -33.60
C LYS A 454 9.09 12.07 -32.22
N LEU A 455 9.10 11.07 -31.35
CA LEU A 455 8.83 11.26 -29.93
C LEU A 455 9.97 12.06 -29.30
N LYS A 456 9.63 13.25 -28.78
CA LYS A 456 10.58 14.20 -28.20
C LYS A 456 10.11 14.63 -26.82
N VAL A 457 11.07 15.04 -26.01
CA VAL A 457 10.83 15.67 -24.71
C VAL A 457 11.57 17.00 -24.67
N LYS A 458 10.93 18.03 -24.12
CA LYS A 458 11.51 19.36 -24.00
C LYS A 458 11.20 19.95 -22.65
N CYS A 459 12.19 20.55 -22.01
CA CYS A 459 11.94 21.40 -20.84
C CYS A 459 11.16 22.65 -21.25
N ILE A 460 10.00 22.87 -20.64
CA ILE A 460 9.16 24.06 -20.87
C ILE A 460 9.12 25.01 -19.68
N ASP A 461 9.60 24.57 -18.52
CA ASP A 461 9.70 25.38 -17.29
C ASP A 461 11.01 25.03 -16.53
N PRO A 462 12.09 25.81 -16.71
CA PRO A 462 13.38 25.57 -16.05
C PRO A 462 13.35 25.80 -14.52
N LYS A 463 14.28 25.17 -13.80
CA LYS A 463 14.43 25.31 -12.33
C LYS A 463 14.99 26.65 -11.87
#